data_AF-A0A3B1BMY0-F1
#
_entry.id   AF-A0A3B1BMY0-F1
#
_cell.length_a   1.000
_cell.length_b   1.000
_cell.length_c   1.000
_cell.angle_alpha   90.00
_cell.angle_beta   90.00
_cell.angle_gamma   90.00
#
_symmetry.space_group_name_H-M   'P 1'
#
loop_
_entity.id
_entity.type
_entity.pdbx_description
1 polymer ?
#
loop_
_entity_poly.entity_id
_entity_poly.type
_entity_poly.pdbx_seq_one_letter_code
_entity_poly.pdbx_strand_id
1 'polypeptide(L)'
;MKKVVILLAIFVMAGSIVSPALQSAIASDMEPMVTITEPENKSTISGKSVTVKYMVMPGPKGDHVHLVVDGENAGLNKKMNGSFEINKLKPGKHAITIKVMNSGHSPTGLEGSIEVTVK
;
A
#
# COMPACT_ATOMS: atom_id res chain seq x y z
N MET A 1 -17.24 9.86 -77.82
CA MET A 1 -17.31 11.29 -78.21
C MET A 1 -17.40 12.12 -76.94
N LYS A 2 -16.55 13.17 -76.80
CA LYS A 2 -16.79 14.49 -76.14
C LYS A 2 -17.46 14.48 -74.73
N LYS A 3 -17.08 15.20 -73.68
CA LYS A 3 -16.10 16.25 -73.35
C LYS A 3 -16.31 16.52 -71.83
N VAL A 4 -15.23 16.74 -71.08
CA VAL A 4 -15.00 17.87 -70.14
C VAL A 4 -15.86 18.03 -68.86
N VAL A 5 -15.19 17.80 -67.70
CA VAL A 5 -14.97 18.66 -66.49
C VAL A 5 -16.09 19.54 -65.93
N ILE A 6 -16.30 19.50 -64.60
CA ILE A 6 -16.31 20.67 -63.67
C ILE A 6 -16.05 20.18 -62.22
N LEU A 7 -15.01 20.77 -61.60
CA LEU A 7 -14.76 20.77 -60.16
C LEU A 7 -15.90 21.49 -59.43
N LEU A 8 -16.38 20.94 -58.32
CA LEU A 8 -16.78 21.76 -57.18
C LEU A 8 -16.20 21.16 -55.91
N ALA A 9 -15.14 21.79 -55.41
CA ALA A 9 -14.65 21.56 -54.06
C ALA A 9 -15.64 22.20 -53.08
N ILE A 10 -16.19 21.41 -52.16
CA ILE A 10 -16.83 21.95 -50.97
C ILE A 10 -16.08 21.37 -49.77
N PHE A 11 -15.19 22.19 -49.23
CA PHE A 11 -14.56 22.00 -47.95
C PHE A 11 -15.58 22.43 -46.88
N VAL A 12 -16.24 21.48 -46.22
CA VAL A 12 -16.90 21.73 -44.93
C VAL A 12 -16.16 20.93 -43.87
N MET A 13 -15.45 21.70 -43.06
CA MET A 13 -14.80 21.29 -41.84
C MET A 13 -15.84 21.00 -40.75
N ALA A 14 -15.43 20.19 -39.78
CA ALA A 14 -15.99 20.00 -38.44
C ALA A 14 -17.06 18.89 -38.28
N GLY A 15 -16.61 17.81 -37.62
CA GLY A 15 -17.49 16.79 -37.06
C GLY A 15 -16.84 15.44 -36.83
N SER A 16 -15.57 15.38 -36.39
CA SER A 16 -14.99 14.11 -35.93
C SER A 16 -15.71 13.70 -34.64
N ILE A 17 -16.66 12.78 -34.79
CA ILE A 17 -17.27 12.02 -33.69
C ILE A 17 -16.14 11.19 -33.08
N VAL A 18 -15.46 11.74 -32.08
CA VAL A 18 -14.57 10.97 -31.23
C VAL A 18 -15.45 10.10 -30.34
N SER A 19 -15.57 8.82 -30.70
CA SER A 19 -16.17 7.82 -29.82
C SER A 19 -15.50 7.91 -28.44
N PRO A 20 -16.25 7.92 -27.32
CA PRO A 20 -15.65 7.79 -26.02
C PRO A 20 -15.06 6.38 -25.92
N ALA A 21 -13.74 6.28 -26.04
CA ALA A 21 -13.03 5.08 -25.70
C ALA A 21 -13.38 4.73 -24.25
N LEU A 22 -13.87 3.50 -24.04
CA LEU A 22 -13.90 2.87 -22.73
C LEU A 22 -12.47 2.86 -22.20
N GLN A 23 -12.14 3.86 -21.38
CA GLN A 23 -10.89 3.88 -20.64
C GLN A 23 -11.02 2.81 -19.55
N SER A 24 -10.68 1.57 -19.88
CA SER A 24 -10.51 0.52 -18.87
C SER A 24 -9.43 1.00 -17.91
N ALA A 25 -9.84 1.41 -16.71
CA ALA A 25 -8.93 1.60 -15.60
C ALA A 25 -8.32 0.23 -15.30
N ILE A 26 -7.10 0.02 -15.77
CA ILE A 26 -6.22 -1.03 -15.27
C ILE A 26 -6.00 -0.72 -13.79
N ALA A 27 -6.82 -1.33 -12.93
CA ALA A 27 -6.46 -1.48 -11.54
C ALA A 27 -5.16 -2.30 -11.52
N SER A 28 -4.04 -1.68 -11.14
CA SER A 28 -2.84 -2.44 -10.81
C SER A 28 -3.22 -3.40 -9.70
N ASP A 29 -3.30 -4.69 -10.02
CA ASP A 29 -3.54 -5.77 -9.06
C ASP A 29 -2.25 -5.98 -8.27
N MET A 30 -2.00 -5.03 -7.39
CA MET A 30 -0.83 -4.98 -6.55
C MET A 30 -1.13 -5.90 -5.36
N GLU A 31 -0.43 -7.05 -5.29
CA GLU A 31 -0.72 -8.09 -4.29
C GLU A 31 -0.68 -7.53 -2.86
N PRO A 32 -1.65 -7.90 -1.99
CA PRO A 32 -1.65 -7.42 -0.62
C PRO A 32 -0.38 -7.83 0.13
N MET A 33 0.28 -6.87 0.77
CA MET A 33 1.59 -7.04 1.41
C MET A 33 1.73 -6.14 2.62
N VAL A 34 2.52 -6.59 3.60
CA VAL A 34 3.03 -5.78 4.70
C VAL A 34 4.54 -5.84 4.70
N THR A 35 5.20 -4.69 4.66
CA THR A 35 6.65 -4.57 4.73
C THR A 35 7.02 -3.69 5.92
N ILE A 36 7.81 -4.23 6.84
CA ILE A 36 8.48 -3.44 7.88
C ILE A 36 9.82 -3.00 7.27
N THR A 37 9.98 -1.69 7.06
CA THR A 37 11.16 -1.11 6.39
C THR A 37 12.25 -0.75 7.37
N GLU A 38 11.88 -0.43 8.61
CA GLU A 38 12.81 -0.25 9.72
C GLU A 38 12.15 -0.75 11.02
N PRO A 39 12.91 -1.34 11.95
CA PRO A 39 14.30 -1.77 11.77
C PRO A 39 14.39 -3.01 10.84
N GLU A 40 15.61 -3.34 10.39
CA GLU A 40 15.82 -4.56 9.58
C GLU A 40 15.56 -5.82 10.41
N ASN A 41 15.10 -6.88 9.75
CA ASN A 41 14.92 -8.17 10.39
C ASN A 41 16.25 -8.70 10.95
N LYS A 42 16.21 -9.22 12.18
CA LYS A 42 17.34 -9.71 12.98
C LYS A 42 18.35 -8.63 13.39
N SER A 43 18.00 -7.36 13.25
CA SER A 43 18.87 -6.26 13.70
C SER A 43 18.99 -6.21 15.23
N THR A 44 20.06 -5.56 15.69
CA THR A 44 20.29 -5.27 17.10
C THR A 44 19.97 -3.81 17.38
N ILE A 45 19.25 -3.54 18.46
CA ILE A 45 18.88 -2.19 18.89
C ILE A 45 19.68 -1.81 20.13
N SER A 46 20.43 -0.72 20.00
CA SER A 46 21.19 -0.11 21.09
C SER A 46 20.29 0.91 21.78
N GLY A 47 19.55 0.46 22.79
CA GLY A 47 18.64 1.31 23.56
C GLY A 47 17.28 0.67 23.79
N LYS A 48 16.44 1.36 24.58
CA LYS A 48 15.13 0.85 24.99
C LYS A 48 13.98 1.27 24.08
N SER A 49 14.26 2.10 23.08
CA SER A 49 13.24 2.62 22.16
C SER A 49 13.59 2.27 20.73
N VAL A 50 12.57 1.97 19.94
CA VAL A 50 12.68 1.66 18.52
C VAL A 50 11.56 2.34 17.74
N THR A 51 11.93 2.95 16.61
CA THR A 51 10.97 3.39 15.62
C THR A 51 10.76 2.27 14.61
N VAL A 52 9.53 1.78 14.51
CA VAL A 52 9.14 0.77 13.52
C VAL A 52 8.48 1.50 12.36
N LYS A 53 9.10 1.53 11.19
CA LYS A 53 8.52 2.07 9.95
C LYS A 53 7.98 0.94 9.09
N TYR A 54 6.86 1.19 8.44
CA TYR A 54 6.18 0.16 7.66
C TYR A 54 5.45 0.74 6.45
N MET A 55 5.19 -0.13 5.48
CA MET A 55 4.37 0.12 4.31
C MET A 55 3.43 -1.08 4.11
N VAL A 56 2.15 -0.80 3.90
CA VAL A 56 1.09 -1.80 3.72
C VAL A 56 0.36 -1.55 2.41
N MET A 57 0.13 -2.65 1.70
CA MET A 57 -0.80 -2.78 0.60
C MET A 57 -1.96 -3.64 1.14
N PRO A 58 -3.06 -3.03 1.60
CA PRO A 58 -4.02 -3.67 2.51
C PRO A 58 -4.91 -4.76 1.88
N GLY A 59 -4.97 -4.81 0.54
CA GLY A 59 -6.00 -5.55 -0.18
C GLY A 59 -7.41 -4.99 0.08
N PRO A 60 -8.46 -5.62 -0.48
CA PRO A 60 -9.83 -5.08 -0.46
C PRO A 60 -10.50 -5.07 0.93
N LYS A 61 -9.93 -5.77 1.92
CA LYS A 61 -10.51 -5.90 3.27
C LYS A 61 -9.78 -5.08 4.34
N GLY A 62 -8.61 -4.50 4.04
CA GLY A 62 -7.83 -3.78 5.04
C GLY A 62 -8.25 -2.33 5.21
N ASP A 63 -8.25 -1.85 6.45
CA ASP A 63 -8.72 -0.53 6.87
C ASP A 63 -7.69 0.21 7.74
N HIS A 64 -7.06 -0.48 8.69
CA HIS A 64 -5.99 0.07 9.53
C HIS A 64 -5.02 -1.02 9.97
N VAL A 65 -3.96 -0.62 10.66
CA VAL A 65 -2.92 -1.53 11.14
C VAL A 65 -2.80 -1.50 12.66
N HIS A 66 -2.52 -2.66 13.24
CA HIS A 66 -2.08 -2.80 14.62
C HIS A 66 -0.60 -3.17 14.66
N LEU A 67 0.12 -2.55 15.59
CA LEU A 67 1.41 -3.02 16.05
C LEU A 67 1.20 -4.08 17.12
N VAL A 68 1.88 -5.21 16.97
CA VAL A 68 1.93 -6.29 17.95
C VAL A 68 3.39 -6.55 18.32
N VAL A 69 3.67 -6.61 19.61
CA VAL A 69 4.99 -6.92 20.17
C VAL A 69 4.87 -8.16 21.04
N ASP A 70 5.61 -9.21 20.72
CA ASP A 70 5.58 -10.50 21.44
C ASP A 70 4.16 -11.09 21.61
N GLY A 71 3.28 -10.83 20.64
CA GLY A 71 1.88 -11.30 20.67
C GLY A 71 0.90 -10.35 21.35
N GLU A 72 1.37 -9.28 22.00
CA GLU A 72 0.52 -8.28 22.65
C GLU A 72 0.30 -7.06 21.75
N ASN A 73 -0.92 -6.49 21.75
CA ASN A 73 -1.18 -5.25 21.04
C ASN A 73 -0.41 -4.10 21.69
N ALA A 74 0.42 -3.42 20.90
CA ALA A 74 1.25 -2.32 21.35
C ALA A 74 0.87 -0.97 20.71
N GLY A 75 -0.05 -0.96 19.75
CA GLY A 75 -0.51 0.27 19.11
C GLY A 75 -1.41 0.06 17.90
N LEU A 76 -2.01 1.17 17.46
CA LEU A 76 -2.87 1.25 16.27
C LEU A 76 -2.46 2.46 15.43
N ASN A 77 -2.50 2.31 14.10
CA ASN A 77 -2.38 3.42 13.18
C ASN A 77 -3.35 3.23 12.00
N LYS A 78 -4.08 4.28 11.64
CA LYS A 78 -4.99 4.28 10.48
C LYS A 78 -4.28 4.45 9.14
N LYS A 79 -2.99 4.80 9.15
CA LYS A 79 -2.19 4.95 7.95
C LYS A 79 -1.56 3.60 7.55
N MET A 80 -1.66 3.29 6.26
CA MET A 80 -1.03 2.09 5.67
C MET A 80 0.48 2.25 5.49
N ASN A 81 0.98 3.48 5.42
CA ASN A 81 2.40 3.79 5.49
C ASN A 81 2.61 4.75 6.66
N GLY A 82 3.50 4.38 7.57
CA GLY A 82 3.73 5.16 8.77
C GLY A 82 4.78 4.54 9.67
N SER A 83 4.73 4.97 10.93
CA SER A 83 5.63 4.49 11.95
C SER A 83 4.95 4.33 13.30
N PHE A 84 5.54 3.48 14.13
CA PHE A 84 5.25 3.37 15.56
C PHE A 84 6.53 3.67 16.34
N GLU A 85 6.38 4.30 17.50
CA GLU A 85 7.44 4.38 18.49
C GLU A 85 7.14 3.40 19.61
N ILE A 86 8.03 2.43 19.78
CA ILE A 86 7.97 1.50 20.90
C ILE A 86 8.97 1.99 21.92
N ASN A 87 8.51 2.21 23.15
CA ASN A 87 9.35 2.63 24.25
C ASN A 87 9.44 1.52 25.28
N LYS A 88 10.62 1.38 25.91
CA LYS A 88 10.87 0.46 27.02
C LYS A 88 10.80 -1.03 26.64
N LEU A 89 11.31 -1.41 25.46
CA LEU A 89 11.60 -2.82 25.21
C LEU A 89 12.64 -3.32 26.23
N LYS A 90 12.42 -4.53 26.74
CA LYS A 90 13.36 -5.17 27.68
C LYS A 90 14.57 -5.68 26.90
N PRO A 91 15.74 -5.85 27.52
CA PRO A 91 16.84 -6.57 26.87
C PRO A 91 16.41 -7.99 26.50
N GLY A 92 16.76 -8.44 25.30
CA GLY A 92 16.37 -9.74 24.76
C GLY A 92 15.83 -9.70 23.34
N LYS A 93 15.34 -10.85 22.87
CA LYS A 93 14.70 -10.99 21.57
C LYS A 93 13.24 -10.58 21.64
N HIS A 94 12.78 -9.86 20.62
CA HIS A 94 11.40 -9.42 20.48
C HIS A 94 10.89 -9.69 19.07
N ALA A 95 9.65 -10.17 18.97
CA ALA A 95 8.93 -10.28 17.70
C ALA A 95 8.08 -9.02 17.51
N ILE A 96 8.27 -8.34 16.38
CA ILE A 96 7.48 -7.15 16.01
C ILE A 96 6.66 -7.50 14.79
N THR A 97 5.34 -7.40 14.91
CA THR A 97 4.40 -7.73 13.84
C THR A 97 3.48 -6.55 13.55
N ILE A 98 3.30 -6.24 12.28
CA ILE A 98 2.25 -5.34 11.80
C ILE A 98 1.11 -6.20 11.26
N LYS A 99 -0.09 -6.07 11.83
CA LYS A 99 -1.30 -6.79 11.41
C LYS A 99 -2.29 -5.85 10.77
N VAL A 100 -2.89 -6.25 9.66
CA VAL A 100 -3.95 -5.49 8.99
C VAL A 100 -5.31 -5.91 9.55
N MET A 101 -6.12 -4.91 9.92
CA MET A 101 -7.47 -5.07 10.41
C MET A 101 -8.46 -4.54 9.39
N ASN A 102 -9.67 -5.10 9.37
CA ASN A 102 -10.79 -4.51 8.64
C ASN A 102 -11.46 -3.39 9.44
N SER A 103 -12.45 -2.71 8.84
CA SER A 103 -13.18 -1.60 9.48
C SER A 103 -13.95 -2.01 10.74
N GLY A 104 -14.26 -3.31 10.88
CA GLY A 104 -14.84 -3.91 12.08
C GLY A 104 -13.82 -4.34 13.13
N HIS A 105 -12.56 -3.90 13.05
CA HIS A 105 -11.45 -4.27 13.94
C HIS A 105 -11.18 -5.79 14.04
N SER A 106 -11.57 -6.55 13.02
CA SER A 106 -11.23 -7.97 12.91
C SER A 106 -9.98 -8.15 12.04
N PRO A 107 -9.06 -9.09 12.37
CA PRO A 107 -7.90 -9.38 11.53
C PRO A 107 -8.30 -9.80 10.11
N THR A 108 -7.60 -9.27 9.10
CA THR A 108 -7.80 -9.71 7.71
C THR A 108 -7.01 -10.99 7.39
N GLY A 109 -6.04 -11.34 8.24
CA GLY A 109 -5.05 -12.40 8.01
C GLY A 109 -3.76 -11.92 7.34
N LEU A 110 -3.73 -10.67 6.86
CA LEU A 110 -2.52 -10.07 6.28
C LEU A 110 -1.64 -9.47 7.39
N GLU A 111 -0.40 -9.94 7.50
CA GLU A 111 0.57 -9.46 8.47
C GLU A 111 2.01 -9.56 7.96
N GLY A 112 2.90 -8.81 8.59
CA GLY A 112 4.35 -8.88 8.35
C GLY A 112 5.09 -8.80 9.68
N SER A 113 6.14 -9.60 9.83
CA SER A 113 6.87 -9.74 11.09
C SER A 113 8.38 -9.70 10.92
N ILE A 114 9.06 -9.13 11.90
CA ILE A 114 10.51 -9.17 12.06
C ILE A 114 10.86 -9.61 13.49
N GLU A 115 12.07 -10.13 13.67
CA GLU A 115 12.70 -10.33 14.98
C GLU A 115 13.76 -9.25 15.19
N VAL A 116 13.86 -8.69 16.39
CA VAL A 116 14.94 -7.77 16.78
C VAL A 116 15.55 -8.21 18.11
N THR A 117 16.81 -7.84 18.35
CA THR A 117 17.47 -8.07 19.64
C THR A 117 17.81 -6.74 20.31
N VAL A 118 17.28 -6.50 21.50
CA VAL A 118 17.59 -5.33 22.33
C VAL A 118 18.73 -5.67 23.29
N LYS A 119 19.74 -4.80 23.34
CA LYS A 119 20.89 -4.92 24.25
C LYS A 119 20.71 -4.12 25.54
#